data_AF-A0A2N2NAK8-F1
#
_entry.id   AF-A0A2N2NAK8-F1
#
_cell.length_a   1.000
_cell.length_b   1.000
_cell.length_c   1.000
_cell.angle_alpha   90.00
_cell.angle_beta   90.00
_cell.angle_gamma   90.00
#
_symmetry.space_group_name_H-M   'P 1'
#
loop_
_entity.id
_entity.type
_entity.pdbx_description
1 polymer ?
#
loop_
_entity_poly.entity_id
_entity_poly.type
_entity_poly.pdbx_seq_one_letter_code
_entity_poly.pdbx_strand_id
1 'polypeptide(L)'
;MSAAHDLAKNYDFFPQLSIKGTRQPAADELLCSAIQKLQQAFVPPVLPFDWVGAVKYEFKEIKQLGLTSKGSVVLNPRYITEWTVVHELAHAWDAANDWLISDIMRKETHSGFFCRWLHFRFREQKLFWYHVGSPPAPCGVDKNFNAKEDFAESVTAYLFSEEARRRASKRGFAYETNGYTNFHDTPRGQFIHSLFRNG
;
A
#
# COMPACT_ATOMS: atom_id res chain seq x y z
N MET A 1 -7.86 24.67 -22.84
CA MET A 1 -7.69 24.72 -21.37
C MET A 1 -6.76 23.56 -21.00
N SER A 2 -5.77 23.77 -20.13
CA SER A 2 -4.76 22.72 -19.84
C SER A 2 -5.34 21.66 -18.90
N ALA A 3 -4.95 20.40 -19.07
CA ALA A 3 -5.42 19.28 -18.24
C ALA A 3 -5.22 19.52 -16.72
N ALA A 4 -4.22 20.32 -16.32
CA ALA A 4 -3.98 20.69 -14.93
C ALA A 4 -5.11 21.57 -14.32
N HIS A 5 -5.74 22.42 -15.13
CA HIS A 5 -6.84 23.28 -14.69
C HIS A 5 -8.12 22.47 -14.44
N ASP A 6 -8.28 21.32 -15.08
CA ASP A 6 -9.43 20.44 -14.88
C ASP A 6 -9.24 19.55 -13.64
N LEU A 7 -8.01 19.11 -13.33
CA LEU A 7 -7.71 18.36 -12.11
C LEU A 7 -7.91 19.18 -10.83
N ALA A 8 -7.48 20.45 -10.81
CA ALA A 8 -7.66 21.32 -9.65
C ALA A 8 -9.15 21.61 -9.31
N LYS A 9 -10.07 21.43 -10.26
CA LYS A 9 -11.51 21.52 -10.01
C LYS A 9 -12.08 20.26 -9.34
N ASN A 10 -11.51 19.11 -9.67
CA ASN A 10 -11.99 17.80 -9.22
C ASN A 10 -11.30 17.35 -7.92
N TYR A 11 -10.11 17.87 -7.65
CA TYR A 11 -9.28 17.52 -6.50
C TYR A 11 -8.71 18.81 -5.87
N ASP A 12 -9.30 19.24 -4.75
CA ASP A 12 -8.96 20.46 -4.03
C ASP A 12 -7.53 20.46 -3.47
N PHE A 13 -6.97 19.29 -3.17
CA PHE A 13 -5.59 19.09 -2.74
C PHE A 13 -4.57 19.14 -3.89
N PHE A 14 -4.99 19.06 -5.15
CA PHE A 14 -4.07 19.01 -6.30
C PHE A 14 -3.03 20.15 -6.33
N PRO A 15 -3.38 21.42 -6.05
CA PRO A 15 -2.41 22.52 -6.03
C PRO A 15 -1.32 22.37 -4.95
N GLN A 16 -1.52 21.50 -3.96
CA GLN A 16 -0.58 21.25 -2.87
C GLN A 16 0.42 20.14 -3.21
N LEU A 17 0.18 19.37 -4.29
CA LEU A 17 1.02 18.25 -4.67
C LEU A 17 2.32 18.74 -5.33
N SER A 18 3.46 18.26 -4.81
CA SER A 18 4.76 18.45 -5.44
C SER A 18 5.04 17.30 -6.42
N ILE A 19 4.60 17.43 -7.68
CA ILE A 19 4.77 16.38 -8.71
C ILE A 19 5.86 16.75 -9.74
N LYS A 20 6.84 15.85 -9.94
CA LYS A 20 7.96 16.00 -10.90
C LYS A 20 8.06 14.82 -11.86
N GLY A 21 8.85 14.98 -12.92
CA GLY A 21 9.17 13.93 -13.87
C GLY A 21 8.19 13.80 -15.04
N THR A 22 8.62 13.08 -16.08
CA THR A 22 7.88 12.90 -17.34
C THR A 22 6.80 11.83 -17.18
N ARG A 23 5.58 12.16 -17.58
CA ARG A 23 4.40 11.29 -17.45
C ARG A 23 3.29 11.70 -18.41
N GLN A 24 2.34 10.79 -18.61
CA GLN A 24 1.11 11.08 -19.35
C GLN A 24 0.10 11.80 -18.44
N PRO A 25 -0.80 12.65 -18.98
CA PRO A 25 -1.82 13.34 -18.17
C PRO A 25 -2.69 12.39 -17.32
N ALA A 26 -3.00 11.20 -17.84
CA ALA A 26 -3.75 10.17 -17.11
C ALA A 26 -3.06 9.70 -15.82
N ALA A 27 -1.73 9.86 -15.70
CA ALA A 27 -0.99 9.50 -14.50
C ALA A 27 -1.26 10.45 -13.33
N ASP A 28 -1.49 11.74 -13.60
CA ASP A 28 -1.86 12.72 -12.57
C ASP A 28 -3.27 12.46 -12.06
N GLU A 29 -4.21 12.17 -12.96
CA GLU A 29 -5.56 11.77 -12.60
C GLU A 29 -5.59 10.49 -11.77
N LEU A 30 -4.80 9.48 -12.17
CA LEU A 30 -4.65 8.23 -11.42
C LEU A 30 -4.11 8.47 -10.01
N LEU A 31 -3.09 9.33 -9.87
CA LEU A 31 -2.53 9.70 -8.57
C LEU A 31 -3.58 10.38 -7.68
N CYS A 32 -4.29 11.37 -8.22
CA CYS A 32 -5.31 12.09 -7.47
C CYS A 32 -6.47 11.19 -7.06
N SER A 33 -6.95 10.33 -7.95
CA SER A 33 -8.00 9.36 -7.67
C SER A 33 -7.59 8.39 -6.55
N ALA A 34 -6.36 7.86 -6.59
CA ALA A 34 -5.84 6.98 -5.54
C ALA A 34 -5.70 7.68 -4.18
N ILE A 35 -5.22 8.94 -4.17
CA ILE A 35 -5.16 9.77 -2.94
C ILE A 35 -6.56 9.97 -2.38
N GLN A 36 -7.51 10.41 -3.21
CA GLN A 36 -8.88 10.66 -2.78
C GLN A 36 -9.53 9.39 -2.22
N LYS A 37 -9.35 8.25 -2.89
CA LYS A 37 -9.88 6.96 -2.43
C LYS A 37 -9.30 6.55 -1.07
N LEU A 38 -8.00 6.75 -0.86
CA LEU A 38 -7.38 6.50 0.44
C LEU A 38 -7.91 7.46 1.51
N GLN A 39 -8.06 8.75 1.21
CA GLN A 39 -8.61 9.75 2.13
C GLN A 39 -10.07 9.44 2.52
N GLN A 40 -10.90 9.04 1.55
CA GLN A 40 -12.31 8.69 1.77
C GLN A 40 -12.49 7.42 2.61
N ALA A 41 -11.46 6.59 2.75
CA ALA A 41 -11.52 5.40 3.59
C ALA A 41 -11.46 5.73 5.09
N PHE A 42 -10.92 6.89 5.48
CA PHE A 42 -10.88 7.34 6.86
C PHE A 42 -12.27 7.79 7.32
N VAL A 43 -12.66 7.40 8.54
CA VAL A 43 -13.91 7.81 9.16
C VAL A 43 -13.67 9.09 9.98
N PRO A 44 -14.37 10.21 9.71
CA PRO A 44 -14.30 11.41 10.54
C PRO A 44 -14.63 11.12 12.02
N PRO A 45 -14.07 11.85 13.00
CA PRO A 45 -13.49 13.18 12.90
C PRO A 45 -11.97 13.20 12.69
N VAL A 46 -11.35 12.08 12.35
CA VAL A 46 -9.92 12.00 12.05
C VAL A 46 -9.58 13.14 11.09
N LEU A 47 -8.72 14.07 11.53
CA LEU A 47 -8.20 15.12 10.66
C LEU A 47 -7.69 14.40 9.41
N PRO A 48 -8.14 14.78 8.19
CA PRO A 48 -7.64 14.15 6.98
C PRO A 48 -6.12 14.18 7.09
N PHE A 49 -5.50 13.00 7.21
CA PHE A 49 -4.09 12.87 7.56
C PHE A 49 -3.30 13.57 6.44
N ASP A 50 -2.91 14.83 6.66
CA ASP A 50 -2.46 15.75 5.61
C ASP A 50 -0.97 15.56 5.28
N TRP A 51 -0.56 14.29 5.16
CA TRP A 51 0.78 13.94 4.71
C TRP A 51 0.93 14.08 3.20
N VAL A 52 -0.19 14.16 2.47
CA VAL A 52 -0.22 14.22 1.00
C VAL A 52 0.53 15.45 0.49
N GLY A 53 0.31 16.64 1.11
CA GLY A 53 1.08 17.84 0.78
C GLY A 53 2.56 17.77 1.19
N ALA A 54 2.89 16.91 2.17
CA ALA A 54 4.26 16.72 2.65
C ALA A 54 5.07 15.70 1.81
N VAL A 55 4.43 14.94 0.92
CA VAL A 55 5.08 13.94 0.07
C VAL A 55 5.38 14.51 -1.31
N LYS A 56 6.61 14.27 -1.77
CA LYS A 56 7.06 14.58 -3.12
C LYS A 56 6.78 13.38 -4.02
N TYR A 57 6.15 13.64 -5.16
CA TYR A 57 5.84 12.63 -6.16
C TYR A 57 6.76 12.79 -7.36
N GLU A 58 7.46 11.74 -7.77
CA GLU A 58 8.33 11.74 -8.94
C GLU A 58 7.95 10.61 -9.89
N PHE A 59 7.61 10.95 -11.14
CA PHE A 59 7.42 9.95 -12.19
C PHE A 59 8.74 9.71 -12.92
N LYS A 60 9.25 8.49 -12.79
CA LYS A 60 10.57 8.11 -13.32
C LYS A 60 10.56 6.66 -13.77
N GLU A 61 11.17 6.38 -14.91
CA GLU A 61 11.38 5.01 -15.37
C GLU A 61 12.40 4.32 -14.46
N ILE A 62 11.91 3.41 -13.63
CA ILE A 62 12.69 2.59 -12.70
C ILE A 62 12.39 1.10 -12.94
N LYS A 63 13.18 0.20 -12.36
CA LYS A 63 12.95 -1.25 -12.53
C LYS A 63 11.68 -1.72 -11.80
N GLN A 64 11.38 -1.12 -10.67
CA GLN A 64 10.19 -1.38 -9.85
C GLN A 64 8.96 -0.68 -10.43
N LEU A 65 7.77 -1.01 -9.92
CA LEU A 65 6.54 -0.28 -10.24
C LEU A 65 6.46 1.03 -9.47
N GLY A 66 6.97 1.02 -8.23
CA GLY A 66 7.15 2.20 -7.41
C GLY A 66 8.29 2.01 -6.41
N LEU A 67 8.68 3.10 -5.76
CA LEU A 67 9.65 3.10 -4.70
C LEU A 67 9.34 4.24 -3.73
N THR A 68 9.19 3.89 -2.45
CA THR A 68 8.81 4.87 -1.42
C THR A 68 9.86 5.01 -0.32
N SER A 69 10.04 6.25 0.13
CA SER A 69 10.85 6.62 1.30
C SER A 69 10.16 7.76 2.06
N LYS A 70 10.71 8.15 3.22
CA LYS A 70 10.11 9.20 4.06
C LYS A 70 10.01 10.51 3.28
N GLY A 71 8.78 10.95 3.01
CA GLY A 71 8.48 12.19 2.27
C GLY A 71 8.63 12.10 0.74
N SER A 72 8.77 10.90 0.15
CA SER A 72 8.96 10.75 -1.29
C SER A 72 8.37 9.45 -1.83
N VAL A 73 7.63 9.55 -2.92
CA VAL A 73 7.08 8.44 -3.70
C VAL A 73 7.57 8.56 -5.15
N VAL A 74 8.24 7.54 -5.65
CA VAL A 74 8.67 7.44 -7.05
C VAL A 74 7.78 6.42 -7.75
N LEU A 75 7.17 6.80 -8.87
CA LEU A 75 6.23 5.97 -9.63
C LEU A 75 6.76 5.72 -11.03
N ASN A 76 6.68 4.47 -11.49
CA ASN A 76 7.03 4.12 -12.87
C ASN A 76 5.83 4.38 -13.80
N PRO A 77 5.92 5.33 -14.74
CA PRO A 77 4.76 5.72 -15.55
C PRO A 77 4.32 4.66 -16.57
N ARG A 78 5.12 3.63 -16.89
CA ARG A 78 4.82 2.68 -17.97
C ARG A 78 3.72 1.66 -17.64
N TYR A 79 3.59 1.28 -16.38
CA TYR A 79 2.70 0.18 -15.94
C TYR A 79 1.98 0.50 -14.62
N ILE A 80 1.78 1.78 -14.36
CA ILE A 80 1.16 2.24 -13.13
C ILE A 80 -0.32 1.87 -13.11
N THR A 81 -0.77 1.35 -11.97
CA THR A 81 -2.19 1.04 -11.71
C THR A 81 -2.61 1.72 -10.42
N GLU A 82 -3.91 1.83 -10.19
CA GLU A 82 -4.42 2.38 -8.93
C GLU A 82 -3.92 1.58 -7.72
N TRP A 83 -3.85 0.25 -7.86
CA TRP A 83 -3.22 -0.65 -6.87
C TRP A 83 -1.78 -0.23 -6.57
N THR A 84 -0.97 -0.02 -7.60
CA THR A 84 0.42 0.42 -7.45
C THR A 84 0.51 1.73 -6.68
N VAL A 85 -0.32 2.72 -7.05
CA VAL A 85 -0.29 4.03 -6.40
C VAL A 85 -0.68 3.92 -4.93
N VAL A 86 -1.80 3.24 -4.62
CA VAL A 86 -2.26 3.06 -3.23
C VAL A 86 -1.23 2.30 -2.40
N HIS A 87 -0.59 1.28 -2.96
CA HIS A 87 0.48 0.54 -2.28
C HIS A 87 1.65 1.45 -1.90
N GLU A 88 2.14 2.28 -2.82
CA GLU A 88 3.21 3.24 -2.52
C GLU A 88 2.75 4.34 -1.55
N LEU A 89 1.50 4.79 -1.66
CA LEU A 89 0.91 5.74 -0.70
C LEU A 89 0.85 5.14 0.72
N ALA A 90 0.51 3.86 0.85
CA ALA A 90 0.52 3.17 2.14
C ALA A 90 1.95 3.07 2.72
N HIS A 91 2.95 2.81 1.88
CA HIS A 91 4.35 2.93 2.33
C HIS A 91 4.70 4.33 2.80
N ALA A 92 4.22 5.37 2.12
CA ALA A 92 4.51 6.76 2.47
C ALA A 92 3.86 7.15 3.80
N TRP A 93 2.64 6.66 4.04
CA TRP A 93 1.95 6.80 5.32
C TRP A 93 2.70 6.11 6.46
N ASP A 94 3.14 4.87 6.29
CA ASP A 94 3.95 4.17 7.30
C ASP A 94 5.30 4.87 7.52
N ALA A 95 5.95 5.32 6.45
CA ALA A 95 7.21 6.07 6.52
C ALA A 95 7.09 7.41 7.27
N ALA A 96 5.95 8.09 7.13
CA ALA A 96 5.64 9.32 7.87
C ALA A 96 5.51 9.05 9.38
N ASN A 97 5.13 7.82 9.75
CA ASN A 97 5.03 7.33 11.12
C ASN A 97 6.25 6.49 11.54
N ASP A 98 7.42 6.75 10.94
CA ASP A 98 8.69 6.08 11.25
C ASP A 98 8.63 4.55 11.16
N TRP A 99 7.80 4.02 10.27
CA TRP A 99 7.55 2.59 10.05
C TRP A 99 6.97 1.87 11.27
N LEU A 100 6.33 2.62 12.18
CA LEU A 100 5.74 2.08 13.40
C LEU A 100 4.49 1.27 13.13
N ILE A 101 3.67 1.65 12.14
CA ILE A 101 2.36 1.03 11.89
C ILE A 101 2.57 -0.40 11.39
N SER A 102 3.49 -0.60 10.44
CA SER A 102 3.83 -1.96 9.99
C SER A 102 4.44 -2.83 11.09
N ASP A 103 5.20 -2.24 12.02
CA ASP A 103 5.74 -3.00 13.16
C ASP A 103 4.66 -3.40 14.17
N ILE A 104 3.67 -2.53 14.42
CA ILE A 104 2.50 -2.85 15.25
C ILE A 104 1.69 -3.97 14.60
N MET A 105 1.32 -3.82 13.32
CA MET A 105 0.58 -4.86 12.59
C MET A 105 1.29 -6.20 12.63
N ARG A 106 2.62 -6.17 12.46
CA ARG A 106 3.47 -7.37 12.53
C ARG A 106 3.36 -8.07 13.89
N LYS A 107 3.39 -7.31 14.98
CA LYS A 107 3.26 -7.85 16.34
C LYS A 107 1.88 -8.42 16.59
N GLU A 108 0.83 -7.70 16.20
CA GLU A 108 -0.57 -8.12 16.40
C GLU A 108 -0.94 -9.35 15.57
N THR A 109 -0.46 -9.42 14.33
CA THR A 109 -0.68 -10.59 13.48
C THR A 109 0.29 -11.73 13.78
N HIS A 110 1.24 -11.56 14.71
CA HIS A 110 2.32 -12.52 14.99
C HIS A 110 3.13 -12.90 13.73
N SER A 111 3.28 -11.96 12.80
CA SER A 111 4.04 -12.14 11.57
C SER A 111 5.51 -11.74 11.75
N GLY A 112 6.37 -12.18 10.85
CA GLY A 112 7.81 -11.92 10.94
C GLY A 112 8.69 -12.94 10.26
N PHE A 113 9.99 -12.70 10.31
CA PHE A 113 10.97 -13.72 9.93
C PHE A 113 11.30 -14.59 11.13
N PHE A 114 11.35 -15.91 10.94
CA PHE A 114 11.88 -16.83 11.94
C PHE A 114 13.33 -16.46 12.32
N CYS A 115 14.16 -16.19 11.32
CA CYS A 115 15.49 -15.62 11.49
C CYS A 115 15.84 -14.74 10.30
N ARG A 116 16.02 -13.43 10.53
CA ARG A 116 16.36 -12.46 9.47
C ARG A 116 17.66 -12.81 8.76
N TRP A 117 18.66 -13.28 9.50
CA TRP A 117 19.94 -13.68 8.92
C TRP A 117 19.79 -14.88 7.96
N LEU A 118 19.02 -15.90 8.35
CA LEU A 118 18.72 -17.04 7.48
C LEU A 118 17.96 -16.61 6.23
N HIS A 119 17.00 -15.69 6.36
CA HIS A 119 16.32 -15.10 5.20
C HIS A 119 17.33 -14.50 4.21
N PHE A 120 18.23 -13.63 4.67
CA PHE A 120 19.22 -13.00 3.79
C PHE A 120 20.20 -14.00 3.17
N ARG A 121 20.59 -15.04 3.90
CA ARG A 121 21.52 -16.08 3.41
C ARG A 121 20.88 -17.04 2.41
N PHE A 122 19.58 -17.28 2.53
CA PHE A 122 18.83 -18.32 1.82
C PHE A 122 17.51 -17.80 1.22
N ARG A 123 17.56 -16.63 0.56
CA ARG A 123 16.37 -15.91 0.05
C ARG A 123 15.47 -16.73 -0.87
N GLU A 124 16.01 -17.71 -1.59
CA GLU A 124 15.22 -18.55 -2.52
C GLU A 124 14.46 -19.68 -1.81
N GLN A 125 14.78 -19.98 -0.54
CA GLN A 125 14.11 -21.04 0.21
C GLN A 125 12.87 -20.48 0.93
N LYS A 126 11.68 -20.96 0.53
CA LYS A 126 10.38 -20.54 1.10
C LYS A 126 10.29 -20.68 2.62
N LEU A 127 11.02 -21.63 3.19
CA LEU A 127 11.08 -21.85 4.64
C LEU A 127 11.56 -20.61 5.41
N PHE A 128 12.40 -19.77 4.79
CA PHE A 128 12.93 -18.55 5.41
C PHE A 128 12.26 -17.29 4.87
N TRP A 129 11.15 -17.41 4.15
CA TRP A 129 10.35 -16.25 3.78
C TRP A 129 9.62 -15.69 5.00
N TYR A 130 9.04 -14.52 4.81
CA TYR A 130 8.27 -13.86 5.85
C TYR A 130 7.07 -14.73 6.23
N HIS A 131 6.99 -15.09 7.51
CA HIS A 131 5.88 -15.83 8.08
C HIS A 131 4.73 -14.85 8.36
N VAL A 132 3.54 -15.15 7.85
CA VAL A 132 2.38 -14.24 7.94
C VAL A 132 1.66 -14.31 9.28
N GLY A 133 2.08 -15.20 10.18
CA GLY A 133 1.47 -15.35 11.49
C GLY A 133 0.02 -15.78 11.35
N SER A 134 -0.90 -14.98 11.88
CA SER A 134 -2.35 -15.12 11.73
C SER A 134 -2.73 -14.95 10.26
N PRO A 135 -3.04 -16.05 9.54
CA PRO A 135 -3.30 -15.99 8.11
C PRO A 135 -4.69 -15.38 7.83
N PRO A 136 -4.99 -15.01 6.56
CA PRO A 136 -4.16 -15.10 5.36
C PRO A 136 -3.22 -13.89 5.16
N ALA A 137 -2.29 -14.04 4.22
CA ALA A 137 -1.56 -12.91 3.62
C ALA A 137 -2.50 -12.07 2.73
N PRO A 138 -2.25 -10.76 2.52
CA PRO A 138 -3.12 -9.93 1.70
C PRO A 138 -3.14 -10.38 0.23
N CYS A 139 -1.99 -10.59 -0.40
CA CYS A 139 -1.90 -11.01 -1.80
C CYS A 139 -0.84 -12.11 -2.01
N GLY A 140 -0.52 -12.87 -0.96
CA GLY A 140 0.55 -13.86 -0.96
C GLY A 140 1.92 -13.32 -0.56
N VAL A 141 2.89 -14.22 -0.46
CA VAL A 141 4.24 -13.94 0.06
C VAL A 141 5.28 -14.35 -0.98
N ASP A 142 6.38 -13.59 -1.05
CA ASP A 142 7.59 -13.94 -1.78
C ASP A 142 8.87 -13.56 -1.02
N LYS A 143 10.03 -13.72 -1.67
CA LYS A 143 11.36 -13.48 -1.09
C LYS A 143 11.69 -12.03 -0.76
N ASN A 144 10.89 -11.06 -1.22
CA ASN A 144 11.06 -9.64 -0.89
C ASN A 144 10.01 -9.18 0.15
N PHE A 145 8.96 -9.97 0.34
CA PHE A 145 7.90 -9.68 1.29
C PHE A 145 8.44 -9.54 2.72
N ASN A 146 8.00 -8.51 3.42
CA ASN A 146 8.40 -8.16 4.78
C ASN A 146 7.28 -7.36 5.46
N ALA A 147 7.48 -6.89 6.69
CA ALA A 147 6.43 -6.17 7.43
C ALA A 147 5.91 -4.92 6.72
N LYS A 148 6.77 -4.18 6.02
CA LYS A 148 6.38 -2.96 5.29
C LYS A 148 5.51 -3.31 4.08
N GLU A 149 5.92 -4.33 3.33
CA GLU A 149 5.15 -4.86 2.19
C GLU A 149 3.81 -5.45 2.66
N ASP A 150 3.81 -6.14 3.81
CA ASP A 150 2.60 -6.71 4.41
C ASP A 150 1.61 -5.60 4.75
N PHE A 151 2.08 -4.50 5.35
CA PHE A 151 1.24 -3.34 5.64
C PHE A 151 0.71 -2.67 4.36
N ALA A 152 1.59 -2.36 3.40
CA ALA A 152 1.19 -1.69 2.16
C ALA A 152 0.21 -2.52 1.32
N GLU A 153 0.45 -3.82 1.19
CA GLU A 153 -0.49 -4.74 0.54
C GLU A 153 -1.77 -4.90 1.35
N SER A 154 -1.75 -4.82 2.68
CA SER A 154 -2.97 -4.91 3.50
C SER A 154 -3.86 -3.67 3.35
N VAL A 155 -3.29 -2.47 3.36
CA VAL A 155 -4.04 -1.23 3.06
C VAL A 155 -4.66 -1.31 1.67
N THR A 156 -3.87 -1.72 0.68
CA THR A 156 -4.33 -1.85 -0.70
C THR A 156 -5.40 -2.93 -0.85
N ALA A 157 -5.22 -4.08 -0.21
CA ALA A 157 -6.19 -5.17 -0.22
C ALA A 157 -7.51 -4.80 0.46
N TYR A 158 -7.46 -3.95 1.48
CA TYR A 158 -8.67 -3.40 2.11
C TYR A 158 -9.48 -2.56 1.12
N LEU A 159 -8.83 -1.59 0.43
CA LEU A 159 -9.52 -0.73 -0.54
C LEU A 159 -9.97 -1.45 -1.81
N PHE A 160 -9.26 -2.52 -2.21
CA PHE A 160 -9.53 -3.29 -3.42
C PHE A 160 -9.79 -4.77 -3.13
N SER A 161 -10.67 -5.06 -2.17
CA SER A 161 -10.91 -6.42 -1.64
C SER A 161 -11.18 -7.51 -2.69
N GLU A 162 -11.94 -7.22 -3.74
CA GLU A 162 -12.20 -8.17 -4.82
C GLU A 162 -10.95 -8.48 -5.65
N GLU A 163 -10.17 -7.45 -5.99
CA GLU A 163 -8.90 -7.61 -6.71
C GLU A 163 -7.87 -8.34 -5.84
N ALA A 164 -7.87 -8.06 -4.53
CA ALA A 164 -7.02 -8.73 -3.56
C ALA A 164 -7.34 -10.23 -3.48
N ARG A 165 -8.62 -10.59 -3.36
CA ARG A 165 -9.09 -11.98 -3.39
C ARG A 165 -8.64 -12.69 -4.67
N ARG A 166 -8.81 -12.04 -5.83
CA ARG A 166 -8.38 -12.58 -7.13
C ARG A 166 -6.87 -12.81 -7.19
N ARG A 167 -6.06 -11.84 -6.74
CA ARG A 167 -4.59 -11.95 -6.70
C ARG A 167 -4.12 -13.03 -5.73
N ALA A 168 -4.69 -13.08 -4.54
CA ALA A 168 -4.38 -14.07 -3.53
C ALA A 168 -4.68 -15.49 -4.04
N SER A 169 -5.87 -15.71 -4.61
CA SER A 169 -6.24 -16.99 -5.22
C SER A 169 -5.29 -17.40 -6.35
N LYS A 170 -4.97 -16.49 -7.29
CA LYS A 170 -4.02 -16.75 -8.39
C LYS A 170 -2.63 -17.17 -7.90
N ARG A 171 -2.20 -16.71 -6.72
CA ARG A 171 -0.91 -17.03 -6.12
C ARG A 171 -0.94 -18.24 -5.17
N GLY A 172 -2.09 -18.90 -5.03
CA GLY A 172 -2.25 -20.05 -4.12
C GLY A 172 -2.46 -19.68 -2.65
N PHE A 173 -2.92 -18.45 -2.39
CA PHE A 173 -3.19 -17.90 -1.05
C PHE A 173 -4.67 -17.51 -0.89
N ALA A 174 -5.59 -18.27 -1.50
CA ALA A 174 -7.03 -17.99 -1.40
C ALA A 174 -7.48 -17.87 0.05
N TYR A 175 -8.26 -16.84 0.39
CA TYR A 175 -8.67 -16.54 1.76
C TYR A 175 -9.53 -17.64 2.36
N GLU A 176 -10.29 -18.32 1.50
CA GLU A 176 -11.20 -19.41 1.83
C GLU A 176 -10.45 -20.60 2.45
N THR A 177 -9.17 -20.79 2.09
CA THR A 177 -8.31 -21.83 2.71
C THR A 177 -8.05 -21.58 4.19
N ASN A 178 -8.25 -20.35 4.65
CA ASN A 178 -8.11 -19.93 6.04
C ASN A 178 -9.47 -19.60 6.68
N GLY A 179 -10.60 -19.93 6.01
CA GLY A 179 -11.94 -19.73 6.54
C GLY A 179 -12.52 -18.32 6.34
N TYR A 180 -11.91 -17.48 5.50
CA TYR A 180 -12.39 -16.11 5.23
C TYR A 180 -12.91 -15.97 3.79
N THR A 181 -13.99 -15.22 3.62
CA THR A 181 -14.55 -14.91 2.28
C THR A 181 -14.10 -13.56 1.78
N ASN A 182 -13.95 -12.58 2.68
CA ASN A 182 -13.49 -11.24 2.35
C ASN A 182 -12.19 -10.89 3.09
N PHE A 183 -11.33 -10.08 2.49
CA PHE A 183 -10.11 -9.60 3.14
C PHE A 183 -10.44 -8.81 4.43
N HIS A 184 -11.56 -8.07 4.43
CA HIS A 184 -12.03 -7.31 5.59
C HIS A 184 -12.20 -8.18 6.84
N ASP A 185 -12.58 -9.46 6.68
CA ASP A 185 -12.83 -10.37 7.80
C ASP A 185 -11.54 -10.92 8.42
N THR A 186 -10.41 -10.74 7.73
CA THR A 186 -9.11 -11.27 8.16
C THR A 186 -8.53 -10.44 9.31
N PRO A 187 -7.60 -11.00 10.13
CA PRO A 187 -6.93 -10.23 11.18
C PRO A 187 -6.26 -8.94 10.66
N ARG A 188 -5.67 -8.99 9.46
CA ARG A 188 -5.11 -7.81 8.78
C ARG A 188 -6.19 -6.82 8.36
N GLY A 189 -7.29 -7.32 7.79
CA GLY A 189 -8.43 -6.49 7.42
C GLY A 189 -9.02 -5.74 8.61
N GLN A 190 -9.15 -6.42 9.75
CA GLN A 190 -9.60 -5.82 11.01
C GLN A 190 -8.60 -4.79 11.56
N PHE A 191 -7.30 -5.07 11.47
CA PHE A 191 -6.27 -4.10 11.83
C PHE A 191 -6.40 -2.81 10.98
N ILE A 192 -6.47 -2.94 9.65
CA ILE A 192 -6.64 -1.80 8.74
C ILE A 192 -7.97 -1.07 9.00
N HIS A 193 -9.06 -1.80 9.25
CA HIS A 193 -10.34 -1.22 9.66
C HIS A 193 -10.19 -0.33 10.89
N SER A 194 -9.46 -0.81 11.91
CA SER A 194 -9.22 -0.06 13.13
C SER A 194 -8.40 1.22 12.89
N LEU A 195 -7.40 1.16 12.00
CA LEU A 195 -6.60 2.33 11.63
C LEU A 195 -7.44 3.40 10.93
N PHE A 196 -8.33 3.01 10.01
CA PHE A 196 -9.18 3.99 9.33
C PHE A 196 -10.25 4.62 10.24
N ARG A 197 -10.54 4.02 11.39
CA ARG A 197 -11.52 4.55 12.36
C ARG A 197 -10.91 5.34 13.51
N ASN A 198 -9.69 4.97 13.92
CA ASN A 198 -9.06 5.47 15.14
C ASN A 198 -7.72 6.17 14.89
N GLY A 199 -7.23 6.16 13.64
CA GLY A 199 -5.98 6.78 13.23
C GLY A 199 -6.07 8.28 13.03
#